data_AF-A0A1H3FTX3-F1
#
_entry.id   AF-A0A1H3FTX3-F1
#
_cell.length_a   1.000
_cell.length_b   1.000
_cell.length_c   1.000
_cell.angle_alpha   90.00
_cell.angle_beta   90.00
_cell.angle_gamma   90.00
#
_symmetry.space_group_name_H-M   'P 1'
#
loop_
_entity.id
_entity.type
_entity.pdbx_description
1 polymer ?
#
loop_
_entity_poly.entity_id
_entity_poly.type
_entity_poly.pdbx_seq_one_letter_code
_entity_poly.pdbx_strand_id
1 'polypeptide(L)'
;MPAHPGEIPKPNTAWIWKTFWVITAITALEFLIAFVMPSSTLRNSIFIVLTIFKAFFIVAEFMHLKHETKGLIWTILIPMALLIWLLLALITEGNAIHKAIF
;
A
#
# COMPACT_ATOMS: atom_id res chain seq x y z
N MET A 1 35.74 -36.15 -7.68
CA MET A 1 35.92 -34.98 -6.79
C MET A 1 34.53 -34.56 -6.33
N PRO A 2 34.19 -34.60 -5.03
CA PRO A 2 32.85 -34.22 -4.59
C PRO A 2 32.67 -32.69 -4.72
N ALA A 3 31.52 -32.30 -5.26
CA ALA A 3 31.15 -30.91 -5.49
C ALA A 3 31.13 -30.11 -4.18
N HIS A 4 31.78 -28.94 -4.19
CA HIS A 4 31.69 -27.96 -3.09
C HIS A 4 30.24 -27.52 -2.89
N PRO A 5 29.72 -27.45 -1.65
CA PRO A 5 28.39 -26.94 -1.39
C PRO A 5 28.35 -25.48 -1.81
N GLY A 6 27.52 -25.16 -2.81
CA GLY A 6 27.33 -23.81 -3.32
C GLY A 6 27.02 -22.83 -2.20
N GLU A 7 27.81 -21.77 -2.12
CA GLU A 7 27.60 -20.67 -1.19
C GLU A 7 26.21 -20.08 -1.38
N ILE A 8 25.43 -20.03 -0.30
CA ILE A 8 24.12 -19.37 -0.28
C ILE A 8 24.38 -17.88 -0.51
N PRO A 9 23.84 -17.24 -1.57
CA PRO A 9 24.04 -15.82 -1.79
C PRO A 9 23.52 -15.04 -0.59
N LYS A 10 24.36 -14.14 -0.05
CA LYS A 10 23.99 -13.35 1.13
C LYS A 10 22.77 -12.50 0.79
N PRO A 11 21.71 -12.51 1.61
CA PRO A 11 20.53 -11.71 1.36
C PRO A 11 20.91 -10.23 1.36
N ASN A 12 20.59 -9.52 0.28
CA ASN A 12 20.88 -8.10 0.15
C ASN A 12 19.83 -7.30 0.94
N THR A 13 19.92 -7.27 2.27
CA THR A 13 18.92 -6.62 3.14
C THR A 13 19.06 -5.09 3.21
N ALA A 14 20.17 -4.55 2.67
CA ALA A 14 20.52 -3.13 2.81
C ALA A 14 19.54 -2.18 2.11
N TRP A 15 18.95 -2.59 0.98
CA TRP A 15 17.98 -1.77 0.26
C TRP A 15 16.63 -1.74 0.97
N ILE A 16 16.22 -2.85 1.59
CA ILE A 16 14.98 -2.95 2.39
C ILE A 16 15.01 -1.94 3.52
N TRP A 17 16.13 -1.85 4.24
CA TRP A 17 16.31 -0.88 5.32
C TRP A 17 16.25 0.57 4.85
N LYS A 18 16.77 0.89 3.65
CA LYS A 18 16.65 2.23 3.07
C LYS A 18 15.18 2.57 2.78
N THR A 19 14.44 1.68 2.12
CA THR A 19 13.03 1.91 1.80
C THR A 19 12.18 2.01 3.06
N PHE A 20 12.45 1.17 4.07
CA PHE A 20 11.79 1.24 5.37
C PHE A 20 11.90 2.63 6.00
N TRP A 21 13.10 3.22 6.01
CA TRP A 21 13.29 4.55 6.56
C TRP A 21 12.61 5.64 5.75
N VAL A 22 12.59 5.53 4.42
CA VAL A 22 11.86 6.48 3.54
C VAL A 22 10.36 6.47 3.86
N ILE A 23 9.76 5.29 3.94
CA ILE A 23 8.31 5.16 4.18
C ILE A 23 7.96 5.58 5.62
N THR A 24 8.81 5.24 6.59
CA THR A 24 8.68 5.70 7.97
C THR A 24 8.73 7.22 8.06
N ALA A 25 9.66 7.86 7.34
CA ALA A 25 9.77 9.32 7.31
C ALA A 25 8.55 9.99 6.67
N ILE A 26 8.02 9.45 5.56
CA ILE A 26 6.78 9.93 4.93
C ILE A 26 5.61 9.84 5.93
N THR A 27 5.51 8.74 6.66
CA THR A 27 4.43 8.53 7.64
C THR A 27 4.58 9.47 8.85
N ALA A 28 5.79 9.70 9.33
CA ALA A 28 6.05 10.67 10.38
C ALA A 28 5.68 12.09 9.95
N LEU A 29 5.99 12.47 8.70
CA LEU A 29 5.59 13.75 8.12
C LEU A 29 4.06 13.88 8.03
N GLU A 30 3.36 12.83 7.60
CA GLU A 30 1.89 12.79 7.60
C GLU A 30 1.33 13.07 9.01
N PHE A 31 1.83 12.40 10.05
CA PHE A 31 1.40 12.67 11.42
C PHE A 31 1.69 14.12 11.85
N LEU A 32 2.85 14.66 11.50
CA LEU A 32 3.21 16.04 11.82
C LEU A 32 2.24 17.04 11.18
N ILE A 33 1.89 16.84 9.90
CA ILE A 33 0.88 17.65 9.20
C ILE A 33 -0.50 17.50 9.86
N ALA A 34 -0.85 16.30 10.34
CA ALA A 34 -2.12 16.06 11.04
C ALA A 34 -2.27 16.94 12.28
N PHE A 35 -1.19 17.11 13.06
CA PHE A 35 -1.20 17.87 14.30
C PHE A 35 -1.05 19.38 14.11
N VAL A 36 -0.33 19.82 13.06
CA VAL A 36 -0.07 21.25 12.84
C VAL A 36 -1.16 21.91 11.99
N MET A 37 -1.74 21.21 11.01
CA MET A 37 -2.70 21.80 10.07
C MET A 37 -4.15 21.48 10.49
N PRO A 38 -5.03 22.50 10.61
CA PRO A 38 -6.44 22.29 10.92
C PRO A 38 -7.19 21.54 9.80
N SER A 39 -8.37 21.00 10.14
CA SER A 39 -9.18 20.19 9.23
C SER A 39 -9.69 21.02 8.08
N SER A 40 -9.02 20.89 6.93
CA SER A 40 -9.34 21.59 5.69
C SER A 40 -9.28 20.63 4.51
N THR A 41 -10.01 20.94 3.44
CA THR A 41 -10.01 20.18 2.17
C THR A 41 -8.60 19.98 1.62
N LEU A 42 -7.73 20.99 1.82
CA LEU A 42 -6.32 20.96 1.39
C LEU A 42 -5.50 19.92 2.19
N ARG A 43 -5.80 19.77 3.49
CA ARG A 43 -5.15 18.75 4.32
C ARG A 43 -5.56 17.36 3.85
N ASN A 44 -6.86 17.14 3.64
CA ASN A 44 -7.37 15.84 3.18
C ASN A 44 -6.79 15.44 1.82
N SER A 45 -6.66 16.37 0.87
CA SER A 45 -6.06 16.04 -0.44
C SER A 45 -4.60 15.64 -0.31
N ILE A 46 -3.82 16.32 0.53
CA ILE A 46 -2.41 15.97 0.81
C ILE A 46 -2.32 14.55 1.40
N PHE A 47 -3.16 14.21 2.38
CA PHE A 47 -3.17 12.86 2.96
C PHE A 47 -3.49 11.79 1.92
N ILE A 48 -4.50 12.01 1.08
CA ILE A 48 -4.87 11.05 0.03
C ILE A 48 -3.68 10.81 -0.91
N VAL A 49 -3.03 11.88 -1.37
CA VAL A 49 -1.89 11.77 -2.28
C VAL A 49 -0.71 11.06 -1.61
N LEU A 50 -0.31 11.48 -0.41
CA LEU A 50 0.80 10.87 0.34
C LEU A 50 0.52 9.39 0.65
N THR A 51 -0.72 9.04 0.98
CA THR A 51 -1.12 7.65 1.25
C THR A 51 -1.03 6.78 -0.01
N ILE A 52 -1.42 7.29 -1.18
CA ILE A 52 -1.27 6.58 -2.46
C ILE A 52 0.21 6.37 -2.81
N PHE A 53 1.04 7.42 -2.69
CA PHE A 53 2.48 7.31 -2.93
C PHE A 53 3.10 6.26 -2.01
N LYS A 54 2.78 6.32 -0.71
CA LYS A 54 3.24 5.35 0.28
C LYS A 54 2.84 3.92 -0.11
N ALA A 55 1.58 3.70 -0.50
CA ALA A 55 1.11 2.38 -0.94
C ALA A 55 1.92 1.86 -2.14
N PHE A 56 2.20 2.72 -3.12
CA PHE A 56 3.05 2.35 -4.26
C PHE A 56 4.47 1.94 -3.83
N PHE A 57 5.12 2.72 -2.96
CA PHE A 57 6.46 2.39 -2.45
C PHE A 57 6.48 1.07 -1.67
N ILE A 58 5.43 0.78 -0.88
CA ILE A 58 5.31 -0.49 -0.15
C ILE A 58 5.18 -1.66 -1.13
N VAL A 59 4.29 -1.56 -2.13
CA VAL A 59 4.06 -2.64 -3.10
C VAL A 59 5.27 -2.85 -4.01
N ALA A 60 5.94 -1.78 -4.44
CA ALA A 60 7.13 -1.89 -5.29
C ALA A 60 8.29 -2.58 -4.55
N GLU A 61 8.60 -2.11 -3.34
CA GLU A 61 9.81 -2.52 -2.63
C GLU A 61 9.57 -3.63 -1.60
N PHE A 62 8.58 -3.53 -0.69
CA PHE A 62 8.44 -4.58 0.34
C PHE A 62 7.89 -5.91 -0.18
N MET A 63 7.22 -5.89 -1.33
CA MET A 63 6.66 -7.12 -1.92
C MET A 63 7.58 -7.75 -2.97
N HIS A 64 8.78 -7.20 -3.22
CA HIS A 64 9.79 -7.74 -4.15
C HIS A 64 9.28 -7.97 -5.60
N LEU A 65 8.13 -7.37 -5.93
CA LEU A 65 7.39 -7.55 -7.19
C LEU A 65 8.09 -6.93 -8.39
N LYS A 66 9.07 -6.07 -8.15
CA LYS A 66 9.80 -5.36 -9.21
C LYS A 66 10.60 -6.33 -10.09
N HIS A 67 11.09 -7.45 -9.56
CA HIS A 67 11.97 -8.38 -10.31
C HIS A 67 11.50 -9.83 -10.33
N GLU A 68 10.57 -10.28 -9.46
CA GLU A 68 10.05 -11.65 -9.51
C GLU A 68 8.52 -11.77 -9.33
N THR A 69 7.96 -12.66 -10.14
CA THR A 69 6.60 -13.25 -10.10
C THR A 69 5.40 -12.30 -10.21
N LYS A 70 4.94 -12.10 -11.45
CA LYS A 70 3.63 -11.49 -11.77
C LYS A 70 2.44 -12.12 -11.00
N GLY A 71 2.57 -13.38 -10.57
CA GLY A 71 1.57 -14.06 -9.74
C GLY A 71 1.36 -13.42 -8.37
N LEU A 72 2.42 -12.93 -7.72
CA LEU A 72 2.31 -12.26 -6.41
C LEU A 72 1.63 -10.87 -6.53
N ILE A 73 1.69 -10.23 -7.70
CA ILE A 73 0.92 -9.00 -7.95
C ILE A 73 -0.59 -9.32 -7.91
N TRP A 74 -1.00 -10.39 -8.57
CA TRP A 74 -2.40 -10.82 -8.62
C TRP A 74 -2.96 -11.20 -7.25
N THR A 75 -2.15 -11.74 -6.33
CA THR A 75 -2.61 -12.07 -4.98
C THR A 75 -2.96 -10.83 -4.14
N ILE A 76 -2.44 -9.65 -4.50
CA ILE A 76 -2.77 -8.38 -3.83
C ILE A 76 -3.89 -7.67 -4.58
N LEU A 77 -3.85 -7.69 -5.92
CA LEU A 77 -4.82 -7.02 -6.77
C LEU A 77 -6.21 -7.65 -6.69
N ILE A 78 -6.32 -8.97 -6.60
CA ILE A 78 -7.61 -9.67 -6.54
C ILE A 78 -8.37 -9.35 -5.24
N PRO A 79 -7.79 -9.49 -4.02
CA PRO A 79 -8.46 -9.08 -2.79
C PRO A 79 -8.82 -7.59 -2.76
N MET A 80 -7.95 -6.73 -3.29
CA MET A 80 -8.20 -5.30 -3.37
C MET A 80 -9.38 -4.97 -4.29
N ALA A 81 -9.46 -5.59 -5.46
CA ALA A 81 -10.58 -5.42 -6.38
C ALA A 81 -11.91 -5.91 -5.77
N LEU A 82 -11.87 -7.02 -5.02
CA LEU A 82 -13.05 -7.56 -4.33
C LEU A 82 -13.54 -6.60 -3.23
N LEU A 83 -12.62 -5.99 -2.47
CA LEU A 83 -12.99 -4.97 -1.48
C LEU A 83 -13.61 -3.72 -2.11
N ILE A 84 -13.02 -3.22 -3.21
CA ILE A 84 -13.58 -2.05 -3.93
C ILE A 84 -14.98 -2.38 -4.47
N TRP A 85 -15.14 -3.55 -5.08
CA TRP A 85 -16.44 -4.02 -5.57
C TRP A 85 -17.46 -4.15 -4.43
N LEU A 86 -17.08 -4.72 -3.29
CA LEU A 86 -17.95 -4.86 -2.12
C LEU A 86 -18.39 -3.50 -1.58
N LEU A 87 -17.49 -2.53 -1.47
CA LEU A 87 -17.82 -1.17 -1.03
C LEU A 87 -18.82 -0.51 -1.97
N LEU A 88 -18.61 -0.62 -3.28
CA LEU A 88 -19.55 -0.11 -4.29
C LEU A 88 -20.91 -0.77 -4.13
N ALA A 89 -20.96 -2.10 -4.03
CA ALA A 89 -22.19 -2.86 -3.84
C ALA A 89 -22.97 -2.40 -2.60
N LEU A 90 -22.29 -2.29 -1.44
CA LEU A 90 -22.90 -1.82 -0.20
C LEU A 90 -23.43 -0.39 -0.30
N ILE A 91 -22.74 0.51 -1.00
CA ILE A 91 -23.21 1.88 -1.21
C ILE A 91 -24.45 1.90 -2.12
N THR A 92 -24.46 1.11 -3.20
CA THR A 92 -25.63 1.02 -4.09
C THR A 92 -26.84 0.41 -3.41
N GLU A 93 -26.68 -0.71 -2.71
CA GLU A 93 -27.77 -1.37 -1.97
C GLU A 93 -28.26 -0.49 -0.83
N GLY A 94 -27.35 0.14 -0.08
CA GLY A 94 -27.69 1.10 0.97
C GLY A 94 -28.51 2.28 0.43
N ASN A 95 -28.13 2.85 -0.71
CA ASN A 95 -28.89 3.92 -1.36
C ASN A 95 -30.24 3.43 -1.91
N ALA A 96 -30.31 2.21 -2.44
CA ALA A 96 -31.56 1.63 -2.94
C ALA A 96 -32.57 1.43 -1.81
N ILE A 97 -32.13 0.90 -0.67
CA ILE A 97 -32.96 0.75 0.54
C ILE A 97 -33.41 2.11 1.06
N HIS A 98 -32.51 3.10 1.13
CA HIS A 98 -32.86 4.44 1.58
C HIS A 98 -33.98 5.06 0.73
N LYS A 99 -33.87 4.98 -0.61
CA LYS A 99 -34.90 5.48 -1.55
C LYS A 99 -36.23 4.71 -1.49
N ALA A 100 -36.23 3.48 -0.99
CA ALA A 100 -37.44 2.65 -0.91
C ALA A 100 -38.22 2.89 0.38
N ILE A 101 -37.56 3.34 1.45
CA ILE A 101 -38.15 3.54 2.78
C ILE A 101 -38.44 5.01 3.06
N PHE A 102 -37.63 5.92 2.53
CA PHE A 102 -37.74 7.38 2.70
C PHE A 102 -37.89 8.07 1.34
#